data_AF-A0A948GMF5-F1
#
_entry.id   AF-A0A948GMF5-F1
#
_cell.length_a   1.000
_cell.length_b   1.000
_cell.length_c   1.000
_cell.angle_alpha   90.00
_cell.angle_beta   90.00
_cell.angle_gamma   90.00
#
_symmetry.space_group_name_H-M   'P 1'
#
loop_
_entity.id
_entity.type
_entity.pdbx_description
1 polymer ?
#
loop_
_entity_poly.entity_id
_entity_poly.type
_entity_poly.pdbx_seq_one_letter_code
_entity_poly.pdbx_strand_id
1 'polypeptide(L)'
;METFVWDQRFVTGIEIVDAQHHRLVNIINQLGEVMLTGDNLSEGRMQIVFKQLSDYAREHFRDEEQLMRHAGLDPRHIDAHKHHHHEFVEQLAAMWRARGAMQNPAGTLHGFLSAWLAFHILGEDQSMTRQIALVEAGESASTAFEVESQPEDNSTDALLKALRTLYHVLSQQNRDLAAANDRLQHEIAARQQE
;
A
#
# COMPACT_ATOMS: atom_id res chain seq x y z
N MET A 1 -0.07 16.72 14.61
CA MET A 1 -0.23 15.50 15.42
C MET A 1 0.04 14.34 14.48
N GLU A 2 0.94 13.43 14.83
CA GLU A 2 1.19 12.25 14.00
C GLU A 2 -0.10 11.44 13.92
N THR A 3 -0.61 11.26 12.69
CA THR A 3 -1.83 10.51 12.42
C THR A 3 -1.52 9.04 12.10
N PHE A 4 -0.31 8.75 11.65
CA PHE A 4 0.31 7.43 11.64
C PHE A 4 1.47 7.42 12.65
N VAL A 5 1.36 6.61 13.71
CA VAL A 5 2.41 6.48 14.72
C VAL A 5 3.23 5.21 14.42
N TRP A 6 4.56 5.37 14.34
CA TRP A 6 5.46 4.23 14.19
C TRP A 6 5.38 3.32 15.42
N ASP A 7 5.32 2.02 15.19
CA ASP A 7 5.27 0.99 16.22
C ASP A 7 6.44 0.01 16.03
N GLN A 8 6.98 -0.53 17.13
CA GLN A 8 8.09 -1.49 17.08
C GLN A 8 7.73 -2.77 16.32
N ARG A 9 6.44 -3.10 16.19
CA ARG A 9 5.96 -4.23 15.39
C ARG A 9 6.19 -4.05 13.88
N PHE A 10 6.49 -2.84 13.41
CA PHE A 10 6.85 -2.59 12.01
C PHE A 10 8.31 -2.87 11.69
N VAL A 11 9.16 -3.09 12.70
CA VAL A 11 10.59 -3.35 12.49
C VAL A 11 10.76 -4.73 11.88
N THR A 12 11.28 -4.76 10.65
CA THR A 12 11.61 -5.97 9.91
C THR A 12 12.98 -6.53 10.33
N GLY A 13 13.88 -5.68 10.84
CA GLY A 13 15.26 -6.05 11.14
C GLY A 13 16.19 -5.95 9.93
N ILE A 14 15.66 -5.55 8.76
CA ILE A 14 16.44 -5.23 7.57
C ILE A 14 16.57 -3.71 7.51
N GLU A 15 17.76 -3.19 7.83
CA GLU A 15 17.99 -1.75 8.06
C GLU A 15 17.52 -0.85 6.90
N ILE A 16 17.77 -1.27 5.65
CA ILE A 16 17.35 -0.51 4.48
C ILE A 16 15.83 -0.45 4.33
N VAL A 17 15.12 -1.55 4.63
CA VAL A 17 13.66 -1.64 4.56
C VAL A 17 13.04 -0.80 5.68
N ASP A 18 13.53 -0.92 6.91
CA ASP A 18 13.04 -0.15 8.04
C ASP A 18 13.23 1.36 7.83
N ALA A 19 14.37 1.78 7.28
CA ALA A 19 14.61 3.18 6.93
C ALA A 19 13.62 3.69 5.85
N GLN A 20 13.29 2.85 4.86
CA GLN A 20 12.30 3.18 3.84
C GLN A 20 10.89 3.28 4.43
N HIS A 21 10.49 2.36 5.29
CA HIS A 21 9.20 2.41 6.00
C HIS A 21 9.05 3.67 6.85
N HIS A 22 10.09 4.05 7.61
CA HIS A 22 10.09 5.30 8.37
C HIS A 22 9.87 6.53 7.47
N ARG A 23 10.52 6.56 6.30
CA ARG A 23 10.35 7.66 5.36
C ARG A 23 8.95 7.67 4.74
N LEU A 24 8.36 6.52 4.44
CA LEU A 24 6.95 6.42 3.99
C LEU A 24 5.99 6.96 5.06
N VAL A 25 6.15 6.56 6.31
CA VAL A 25 5.34 7.06 7.44
C VAL A 25 5.46 8.57 7.57
N ASN A 26 6.66 9.14 7.43
CA ASN A 26 6.86 10.59 7.45
C ASN A 26 6.12 11.30 6.31
N ILE A 27 6.14 10.75 5.10
CA ILE A 27 5.41 11.32 3.95
C ILE A 27 3.88 11.23 4.17
N ILE A 28 3.39 10.12 4.72
CA ILE A 28 1.98 9.93 5.06
C ILE A 28 1.54 10.96 6.12
N ASN A 29 2.35 11.18 7.16
CA ASN A 29 2.06 12.17 8.19
C ASN A 29 2.02 13.61 7.63
N GLN A 30 2.84 13.95 6.64
CA GLN A 30 2.74 15.25 5.95
C GLN A 30 1.39 15.45 5.25
N LEU A 31 0.78 14.38 4.72
CA LEU A 31 -0.58 14.44 4.18
C LEU A 31 -1.61 14.72 5.28
N GLY A 32 -1.41 14.14 6.48
CA GLY A 32 -2.23 14.42 7.66
C GLY A 32 -2.13 15.88 8.11
N GLU A 33 -0.96 16.51 8.00
CA GLU A 33 -0.78 17.93 8.30
C GLU A 33 -1.54 18.84 7.33
N VAL A 34 -1.61 18.48 6.04
CA VAL A 34 -2.42 19.24 5.06
C VAL A 34 -3.89 19.29 5.48
N MET A 35 -4.42 18.20 6.07
CA MET A 35 -5.79 18.16 6.59
C MET A 35 -6.04 19.17 7.71
N LEU A 36 -5.05 19.38 8.59
CA LEU A 36 -5.19 20.24 9.77
C LEU A 36 -5.15 21.73 9.43
N THR A 37 -4.50 22.10 8.33
CA THR A 37 -4.33 23.51 7.96
C THR A 37 -5.54 24.17 7.31
N GLY A 38 -6.50 23.45 6.72
CA GLY A 38 -7.78 24.02 6.25
C GLY A 38 -7.74 25.14 5.18
N ASP A 39 -6.56 25.58 4.74
CA ASP A 39 -6.40 26.78 3.90
C ASP A 39 -6.55 26.53 2.39
N ASN A 40 -6.77 27.61 1.63
CA ASN A 40 -6.89 27.65 0.16
C ASN A 40 -5.66 27.09 -0.61
N LEU A 41 -4.53 26.86 0.06
CA LEU A 41 -3.30 26.26 -0.50
C LEU A 41 -3.25 24.72 -0.38
N SER A 42 -4.28 24.09 0.17
CA SER A 42 -4.32 22.67 0.49
C SER A 42 -4.15 21.75 -0.73
N GLU A 43 -4.76 22.06 -1.88
CA GLU A 43 -4.68 21.20 -3.09
C GLU A 43 -3.25 21.13 -3.65
N GLY A 44 -2.56 22.27 -3.78
CA GLY A 44 -1.18 22.31 -4.28
C GLY A 44 -0.20 21.56 -3.37
N ARG A 45 -0.36 21.71 -2.05
CA ARG A 45 0.43 20.94 -1.07
C ARG A 45 0.12 19.44 -1.14
N MET A 46 -1.16 19.08 -1.28
CA MET A 46 -1.58 17.70 -1.44
C MET A 46 -0.95 17.07 -2.69
N GLN A 47 -0.90 17.79 -3.81
CA GLN A 47 -0.31 17.31 -5.05
C GLN A 47 1.20 17.05 -4.92
N ILE A 48 1.92 17.93 -4.21
CA ILE A 48 3.35 17.75 -3.93
C ILE A 48 3.58 16.49 -3.08
N VAL A 49 2.86 16.37 -1.96
CA VAL A 49 2.98 15.21 -1.05
C VAL A 49 2.61 13.92 -1.75
N PHE A 50 1.52 13.92 -2.53
CA PHE A 50 1.10 12.76 -3.30
C PHE A 50 2.16 12.31 -4.32
N LYS A 51 2.74 13.26 -5.06
CA LYS A 51 3.81 12.94 -6.02
C LYS A 51 5.02 12.35 -5.30
N GLN A 52 5.46 12.97 -4.21
CA GLN A 52 6.56 12.47 -3.39
C GLN A 52 6.30 11.04 -2.88
N LEU A 53 5.08 10.78 -2.41
CA LEU A 53 4.67 9.46 -1.95
C LEU A 53 4.68 8.43 -3.07
N SER A 54 4.09 8.76 -4.22
CA SER A 54 4.00 7.83 -5.35
C SER A 54 5.38 7.48 -5.90
N ASP A 55 6.28 8.46 -6.02
CA ASP A 55 7.65 8.23 -6.48
C ASP A 55 8.41 7.36 -5.46
N TYR A 56 8.29 7.67 -4.17
CA TYR A 56 9.03 6.95 -3.13
C TYR A 56 8.51 5.54 -2.89
N ALA A 57 7.19 5.31 -2.96
CA ALA A 57 6.63 3.97 -2.87
C ALA A 57 7.10 3.07 -4.02
N ARG A 58 7.18 3.59 -5.25
CA ARG A 58 7.73 2.84 -6.40
C ARG A 58 9.20 2.47 -6.22
N GLU A 59 9.99 3.38 -5.65
CA GLU A 59 11.40 3.13 -5.33
C GLU A 59 11.52 2.02 -4.28
N HIS A 60 10.80 2.14 -3.17
CA HIS A 60 10.76 1.16 -2.10
C HIS A 60 10.35 -0.23 -2.59
N PHE A 61 9.22 -0.35 -3.30
CA PHE A 61 8.76 -1.63 -3.86
C PHE A 61 9.79 -2.26 -4.80
N ARG A 62 10.43 -1.46 -5.66
CA ARG A 62 11.48 -1.97 -6.54
C ARG A 62 12.65 -2.55 -5.75
N ASP A 63 13.04 -1.89 -4.67
CA ASP A 63 14.17 -2.30 -3.86
C ASP A 63 13.85 -3.59 -3.08
N GLU A 64 12.64 -3.74 -2.55
CA GLU A 64 12.17 -4.99 -1.94
C GLU A 64 12.06 -6.13 -2.96
N GLU A 65 11.50 -5.87 -4.14
CA GLU A 65 11.44 -6.86 -5.22
C GLU A 65 12.83 -7.34 -5.64
N GLN A 66 13.82 -6.45 -5.63
CA GLN A 66 15.21 -6.82 -5.85
C GLN A 66 15.75 -7.62 -4.67
N LEU A 67 15.50 -7.20 -3.43
CA LEU A 67 15.92 -7.90 -2.23
C LEU A 67 15.44 -9.36 -2.23
N MET A 68 14.15 -9.59 -2.48
CA MET A 68 13.57 -10.94 -2.55
C MET A 68 14.24 -11.80 -3.63
N ARG A 69 14.51 -11.22 -4.81
CA ARG A 69 15.20 -11.91 -5.91
C ARG A 69 16.64 -12.27 -5.56
N HIS A 70 17.39 -11.34 -4.95
CA HIS A 70 18.77 -11.57 -4.55
C HIS A 70 18.88 -12.60 -3.41
N ALA A 71 17.92 -12.59 -2.48
CA ALA A 71 17.82 -13.59 -1.42
C ALA A 71 17.36 -14.97 -1.91
N GLY A 72 16.90 -15.08 -3.16
CA GLY A 72 16.48 -16.35 -3.75
C GLY A 72 15.17 -16.88 -3.20
N LEU A 73 14.23 -15.99 -2.83
CA LEU A 73 12.90 -16.40 -2.36
C LEU A 73 12.09 -17.14 -3.43
N ASP A 74 11.09 -17.90 -2.99
CA ASP A 74 10.23 -18.67 -3.88
C ASP A 74 9.43 -17.74 -4.81
N PRO A 75 9.34 -18.03 -6.12
CA PRO A 75 8.58 -17.23 -7.07
C PRO A 75 7.13 -16.99 -6.65
N ARG A 76 6.49 -17.93 -5.94
CA ARG A 76 5.11 -17.78 -5.47
C ARG A 76 4.94 -16.59 -4.52
N HIS A 77 5.91 -16.37 -3.61
CA HIS A 77 5.89 -15.22 -2.72
C HIS A 77 6.18 -13.93 -3.48
N ILE A 78 7.24 -13.95 -4.31
CA ILE A 78 7.65 -12.79 -5.09
C ILE A 78 6.51 -12.28 -5.97
N ASP A 79 5.83 -13.17 -6.69
CA ASP A 79 4.77 -12.79 -7.63
C ASP A 79 3.53 -12.26 -6.90
N ALA A 80 3.18 -12.83 -5.74
CA ALA A 80 2.08 -12.35 -4.92
C ALA A 80 2.36 -10.96 -4.32
N HIS A 81 3.53 -10.76 -3.74
CA HIS A 81 3.96 -9.48 -3.14
C HIS A 81 4.01 -8.37 -4.21
N LYS A 82 4.59 -8.67 -5.37
CA LYS A 82 4.59 -7.78 -6.55
C LYS A 82 3.20 -7.41 -7.04
N HIS A 83 2.27 -8.37 -7.00
CA HIS A 83 0.89 -8.10 -7.39
C HIS A 83 0.24 -7.08 -6.45
N HIS A 84 0.41 -7.23 -5.14
CA HIS A 84 -0.13 -6.26 -4.17
C HIS A 84 0.51 -4.88 -4.28
N HIS A 85 1.82 -4.79 -4.55
CA HIS A 85 2.47 -3.51 -4.90
C HIS A 85 1.82 -2.84 -6.10
N HIS A 86 1.55 -3.61 -7.16
CA HIS A 86 0.91 -3.11 -8.35
C HIS A 86 -0.51 -2.61 -8.07
N GLU A 87 -1.32 -3.40 -7.37
CA GLU A 87 -2.68 -3.02 -6.99
C GLU A 87 -2.73 -1.75 -6.15
N PHE A 88 -1.78 -1.58 -5.21
CA PHE A 88 -1.66 -0.36 -4.43
C PHE A 88 -1.44 0.87 -5.32
N VAL A 89 -0.51 0.79 -6.27
CA VAL A 89 -0.21 1.90 -7.19
C VAL A 89 -1.43 2.26 -8.05
N GLU A 90 -2.15 1.25 -8.56
CA GLU A 90 -3.37 1.47 -9.34
C GLU A 90 -4.48 2.12 -8.51
N GLN A 91 -4.70 1.61 -7.30
CA GLN A 91 -5.73 2.13 -6.41
C GLN A 91 -5.42 3.54 -5.94
N LEU A 92 -4.18 3.82 -5.56
CA LEU A 92 -3.73 5.15 -5.18
C LEU A 92 -3.95 6.16 -6.32
N ALA A 93 -3.64 5.77 -7.56
CA ALA A 93 -3.89 6.60 -8.74
C ALA A 93 -5.38 6.81 -9.01
N ALA A 94 -6.21 5.77 -8.86
CA ALA A 94 -7.66 5.88 -9.01
C ALA A 94 -8.28 6.82 -7.96
N MET A 95 -7.89 6.67 -6.69
CA MET A 95 -8.31 7.56 -5.61
C MET A 95 -7.89 9.01 -5.87
N TRP A 96 -6.68 9.22 -6.39
CA TRP A 96 -6.21 10.55 -6.77
C TRP A 96 -7.04 11.16 -7.89
N ARG A 97 -7.41 10.41 -8.93
CA ARG A 97 -8.28 10.92 -10.00
C ARG A 97 -9.67 11.30 -9.48
N ALA A 98 -10.25 10.48 -8.61
CA ALA A 98 -11.58 10.69 -8.04
C ALA A 98 -11.62 11.75 -6.91
N ARG A 99 -10.46 12.24 -6.46
CA ARG A 99 -10.33 13.10 -5.27
C ARG A 99 -11.21 14.36 -5.31
N GLY A 100 -11.41 14.96 -6.48
CA GLY A 100 -12.23 16.18 -6.64
C GLY A 100 -13.71 15.97 -6.31
N ALA A 101 -14.20 14.74 -6.32
CA ALA A 101 -15.57 14.38 -5.93
C ALA A 101 -15.68 13.97 -4.44
N MET A 102 -14.56 13.91 -3.71
CA MET A 102 -14.55 13.48 -2.31
C MET A 102 -14.82 14.68 -1.38
N GLN A 103 -15.65 14.47 -0.35
CA GLN A 103 -15.89 15.48 0.68
C GLN A 103 -14.64 15.79 1.52
N ASN A 104 -13.79 14.78 1.74
CA ASN A 104 -12.53 14.92 2.45
C ASN A 104 -11.42 14.11 1.75
N PRO A 105 -10.84 14.62 0.65
CA PRO A 105 -9.88 13.86 -0.16
C PRO A 105 -8.60 13.53 0.61
N ALA A 106 -8.06 14.50 1.36
CA ALA A 106 -6.85 14.31 2.15
C ALA A 106 -7.03 13.25 3.25
N GLY A 107 -8.15 13.28 3.98
CA GLY A 107 -8.44 12.27 5.01
C GLY A 107 -8.66 10.87 4.45
N THR A 108 -9.37 10.77 3.32
CA THR A 108 -9.59 9.50 2.64
C THR A 108 -8.27 8.89 2.14
N LEU A 109 -7.42 9.69 1.48
CA LEU A 109 -6.10 9.25 1.04
C LEU A 109 -5.20 8.87 2.22
N HIS A 110 -5.14 9.71 3.27
CA HIS A 110 -4.34 9.43 4.46
C HIS A 110 -4.77 8.11 5.13
N GLY A 111 -6.07 7.91 5.36
CA GLY A 111 -6.58 6.70 6.00
C GLY A 111 -6.28 5.44 5.19
N PHE A 112 -6.43 5.53 3.87
CA PHE A 112 -6.06 4.47 2.94
C PHE A 112 -4.58 4.10 3.02
N LEU A 113 -3.70 5.09 2.89
CA LEU A 113 -2.25 4.90 2.91
C LEU A 113 -1.77 4.31 4.24
N SER A 114 -2.34 4.81 5.34
CA SER A 114 -2.01 4.34 6.69
C SER A 114 -2.42 2.90 6.91
N ALA A 115 -3.65 2.56 6.53
CA ALA A 115 -4.15 1.21 6.63
C ALA A 115 -3.33 0.25 5.76
N TRP A 116 -3.14 0.59 4.49
CA TRP A 116 -2.41 -0.27 3.55
C TRP A 116 -0.98 -0.52 4.01
N LEU A 117 -0.22 0.52 4.35
CA LEU A 117 1.17 0.38 4.78
C LEU A 117 1.28 -0.49 6.04
N ALA A 118 0.41 -0.27 7.03
CA ALA A 118 0.42 -1.09 8.23
C ALA A 118 0.15 -2.58 7.94
N PHE A 119 -0.82 -2.90 7.07
CA PHE A 119 -1.15 -4.29 6.73
C PHE A 119 -0.13 -4.95 5.82
N HIS A 120 0.51 -4.17 4.96
CA HIS A 120 1.59 -4.64 4.11
C HIS A 120 2.79 -5.03 4.98
N ILE A 121 3.29 -4.09 5.80
CA ILE A 121 4.42 -4.35 6.70
C ILE A 121 4.14 -5.53 7.61
N LEU A 122 3.03 -5.51 8.34
CA LEU A 122 2.76 -6.52 9.38
C LEU A 122 2.52 -7.93 8.88
N GLY A 123 2.38 -8.16 7.58
CA GLY A 123 2.26 -9.53 7.10
C GLY A 123 2.98 -9.87 5.81
N GLU A 124 3.14 -8.97 4.85
CA GLU A 124 3.93 -9.26 3.65
C GLU A 124 5.42 -9.05 3.91
N ASP A 125 5.84 -7.87 4.37
CA ASP A 125 7.26 -7.56 4.56
C ASP A 125 7.87 -8.35 5.73
N GLN A 126 7.06 -8.59 6.77
CA GLN A 126 7.42 -9.48 7.87
C GLN A 126 7.53 -10.95 7.41
N SER A 127 6.67 -11.40 6.50
CA SER A 127 6.76 -12.75 5.91
C SER A 127 7.99 -12.87 5.00
N MET A 128 8.26 -11.86 4.18
CA MET A 128 9.47 -11.75 3.37
C MET A 128 10.71 -11.91 4.24
N THR A 129 10.81 -11.15 5.34
CA THR A 129 11.96 -11.19 6.25
C THR A 129 12.15 -12.59 6.86
N ARG A 130 11.07 -13.23 7.33
CA ARG A 130 11.14 -14.61 7.87
C ARG A 130 11.62 -15.61 6.82
N GLN A 131 11.12 -15.51 5.59
CA GLN A 131 11.57 -16.38 4.49
C GLN A 131 13.03 -16.13 4.12
N ILE A 132 13.49 -14.88 4.10
CA ILE A 132 14.91 -14.55 3.89
C ILE A 132 15.78 -15.22 4.96
N ALA A 133 15.41 -15.10 6.24
CA ALA A 133 16.15 -15.71 7.34
C ALA A 133 16.23 -17.25 7.22
N LEU A 134 15.17 -17.92 6.77
CA LEU A 134 15.18 -19.37 6.53
C LEU A 134 16.12 -19.75 5.39
N VAL A 135 16.07 -19.01 4.27
CA VAL A 135 16.96 -19.25 3.13
C VAL A 135 18.42 -19.01 3.49
N GLU A 136 18.72 -17.95 4.25
CA GLU A 136 20.07 -17.67 4.75
C GLU A 136 20.57 -18.74 5.75
N ALA A 137 19.66 -19.38 6.49
CA ALA A 137 19.96 -20.52 7.34
C ALA A 137 20.19 -21.85 6.57
N GLY A 138 19.99 -21.84 5.24
CA GLY A 138 20.24 -22.97 4.35
C GLY A 138 19.00 -23.77 3.95
N GLU A 139 17.80 -23.33 4.32
CA GLU A 139 16.55 -23.94 3.85
C GLU A 139 16.32 -23.64 2.37
N SER A 140 15.59 -24.53 1.69
CA SER A 140 15.18 -24.27 0.31
C SER A 140 14.11 -23.18 0.26
N ALA A 141 14.09 -22.39 -0.81
CA ALA A 141 13.07 -21.37 -1.03
C ALA A 141 11.63 -21.93 -0.93
N SER A 142 11.39 -23.13 -1.48
CA SER A 142 10.08 -23.79 -1.38
C SER A 142 9.71 -24.15 0.05
N THR A 143 10.66 -24.64 0.83
CA THR A 143 10.45 -24.97 2.25
C THR A 143 10.17 -23.72 3.05
N ALA A 144 10.94 -22.65 2.85
CA ALA A 144 10.70 -21.36 3.49
C ALA A 144 9.29 -20.83 3.20
N PHE A 145 8.86 -20.90 1.94
CA PHE A 145 7.50 -20.53 1.54
C PHE A 145 6.42 -21.40 2.19
N GLU A 146 6.61 -22.72 2.24
CA GLU A 146 5.64 -23.65 2.82
C GLU A 146 5.49 -23.47 4.33
N VAL A 147 6.59 -23.29 5.05
CA VAL A 147 6.59 -23.01 6.50
C VAL A 147 5.78 -21.75 6.79
N GLU A 148 6.01 -20.70 6.01
CA GLU A 148 5.37 -19.42 6.21
C GLU A 148 3.92 -19.36 5.70
N SER A 149 3.57 -20.22 4.75
CA SER A 149 2.21 -20.35 4.23
C SER A 149 1.31 -21.20 5.13
N GLN A 150 1.88 -21.95 6.08
CA GLN A 150 1.07 -22.71 7.02
C GLN A 150 0.32 -21.74 7.94
N PRO A 151 -0.98 -21.97 8.16
CA PRO A 151 -1.75 -21.14 9.08
C PRO A 151 -1.18 -21.34 10.48
N GLU A 152 -0.46 -20.35 10.99
CA GLU A 152 -0.35 -20.23 12.45
C GLU A 152 -1.76 -20.02 12.99
N ASP A 153 -2.09 -20.68 14.10
CA ASP A 153 -3.38 -20.65 14.80
C ASP A 153 -3.61 -19.28 15.50
N ASN A 154 -3.27 -18.19 14.82
CA ASN A 154 -3.25 -16.84 15.33
C ASN A 154 -4.45 -16.07 14.75
N SER A 155 -5.36 -15.68 15.64
CA SER A 155 -6.53 -14.84 15.34
C SER A 155 -6.18 -13.51 14.65
N THR A 156 -4.95 -13.01 14.84
CA THR A 156 -4.45 -11.80 14.17
C THR A 156 -4.22 -12.02 12.68
N ASP A 157 -3.65 -13.16 12.28
CA ASP A 157 -3.41 -13.47 10.86
C ASP A 157 -4.73 -13.72 10.11
N ALA A 158 -5.69 -14.38 10.75
CA ALA A 158 -7.04 -14.54 10.22
C ALA A 158 -7.74 -13.17 10.01
N LEU A 159 -7.59 -12.24 10.96
CA LEU A 159 -8.13 -10.89 10.85
C LEU A 159 -7.44 -10.11 9.72
N LEU A 160 -6.12 -10.20 9.60
CA LEU A 160 -5.34 -9.58 8.53
C LEU A 160 -5.77 -10.11 7.16
N LYS A 161 -5.92 -11.43 7.02
CA LYS A 161 -6.42 -12.07 5.79
C LYS A 161 -7.83 -11.60 5.44
N ALA A 162 -8.75 -11.59 6.40
CA ALA A 162 -10.11 -11.10 6.20
C ALA A 162 -10.13 -9.63 5.77
N LEU A 163 -9.29 -8.80 6.38
CA LEU A 163 -9.20 -7.39 6.07
C LEU A 163 -8.56 -7.11 4.71
N ARG A 164 -7.51 -7.85 4.33
CA ARG A 164 -6.95 -7.81 2.98
C ARG A 164 -8.00 -8.19 1.94
N THR A 165 -8.80 -9.23 2.22
CA THR A 165 -9.89 -9.67 1.33
C THR A 165 -10.93 -8.57 1.17
N LEU A 166 -11.38 -7.97 2.27
CA LEU A 166 -12.32 -6.84 2.25
C LEU A 166 -11.74 -5.65 1.50
N TYR A 167 -10.47 -5.32 1.75
CA TYR A 167 -9.77 -4.25 1.06
C TYR A 167 -9.71 -4.51 -0.45
N HIS A 168 -9.38 -5.73 -0.89
CA HIS A 168 -9.33 -6.08 -2.30
C HIS A 168 -10.72 -5.95 -2.95
N VAL A 169 -11.77 -6.44 -2.30
CA VAL A 169 -13.15 -6.29 -2.78
C VAL A 169 -13.55 -4.82 -2.89
N LEU A 170 -13.27 -4.02 -1.87
CA LEU A 170 -13.57 -2.58 -1.87
C LEU A 170 -12.76 -1.83 -2.93
N SER A 171 -11.49 -2.20 -3.11
CA SER A 171 -10.63 -1.66 -4.17
C SER A 171 -11.21 -1.92 -5.55
N GLN A 172 -11.60 -3.17 -5.82
CA GLN A 172 -12.22 -3.55 -7.09
C GLN A 172 -13.53 -2.79 -7.32
N GLN A 173 -14.41 -2.74 -6.31
CA GLN A 173 -15.66 -1.99 -6.39
C GLN A 173 -15.43 -0.49 -6.65
N ASN A 174 -14.43 0.11 -6.00
CA ASN A 174 -14.08 1.51 -6.24
C ASN A 174 -13.55 1.73 -7.66
N ARG A 175 -12.73 0.82 -8.20
CA ARG A 175 -12.27 0.88 -9.60
C ARG A 175 -13.44 0.77 -10.57
N ASP A 176 -14.34 -0.18 -10.35
CA ASP A 176 -15.52 -0.39 -11.20
C ASP A 176 -16.46 0.82 -11.17
N LEU A 177 -16.67 1.40 -9.98
CA LEU A 177 -17.50 2.59 -9.80
C LEU A 177 -16.87 3.83 -10.47
N ALA A 178 -15.55 4.00 -10.34
CA ALA A 178 -14.84 5.08 -11.02
C ALA A 178 -14.96 4.96 -12.55
N ALA A 179 -14.78 3.75 -13.10
CA ALA A 179 -14.94 3.50 -14.52
C ALA A 179 -16.38 3.72 -15.01
N ALA A 180 -17.38 3.35 -14.20
CA ALA A 180 -18.78 3.60 -14.51
C ALA A 180 -19.13 5.11 -14.50
N ASN A 181 -18.63 5.85 -13.52
CA ASN A 181 -18.81 7.30 -13.43
C ASN A 181 -18.17 8.03 -14.62
N ASP A 182 -16.95 7.67 -15.01
CA ASP A 182 -16.28 8.25 -16.18
C ASP A 182 -17.10 8.00 -17.46
N ARG A 183 -17.63 6.79 -17.66
CA ARG A 183 -18.49 6.47 -18.81
C ARG A 183 -19.77 7.34 -18.82
N LEU A 184 -20.45 7.45 -17.69
CA LEU A 184 -21.66 8.26 -17.58
C LEU A 184 -21.40 9.74 -17.88
N GLN A 185 -20.27 10.29 -17.42
CA GLN A 185 -19.91 11.68 -17.71
C GLN A 185 -19.66 11.90 -19.20
N HIS A 186 -18.98 10.96 -19.88
CA HIS A 186 -18.79 11.04 -21.34
C HIS A 186 -20.12 10.97 -22.10
N GLU A 187 -21.05 10.08 -21.68
CA GLU A 187 -22.38 9.97 -22.30
C GLU A 187 -23.21 11.24 -22.11
N ILE A 188 -23.19 11.84 -20.91
CA ILE A 188 -23.90 13.10 -20.62
C ILE A 188 -23.33 14.24 -21.47
N ALA A 189 -22.00 14.36 -21.55
CA ALA A 189 -21.34 15.40 -22.34
C ALA A 189 -21.68 15.27 -23.84
N ALA A 190 -21.73 14.05 -24.37
CA ALA A 190 -22.12 13.79 -25.76
C ALA A 190 -23.57 14.23 -26.04
N ARG A 191 -24.51 13.94 -25.12
CA ARG A 191 -25.93 14.33 -25.25
C ARG A 191 -26.17 15.84 -25.11
N GLN A 192 -25.27 16.58 -24.48
CA GLN A 192 -25.39 18.04 -24.34
C GLN A 192 -24.86 18.82 -25.57
N GLN A 193 -24.23 18.13 -26.52
CA GLN A 193 -23.71 18.71 -27.78
C GLN A 193 -24.64 18.48 -28.99
N GLU A 194 -25.73 17.74 -28.81
CA GLU A 194 -26.85 17.58 -29.78
C GLU A 194 -27.97 18.58 -29.50
#